data_AF-A0A933AEM5-F1
#
_entry.id   AF-A0A933AEM5-F1
#
_cell.length_a   1.000
_cell.length_b   1.000
_cell.length_c   1.000
_cell.angle_alpha   90.00
_cell.angle_beta   90.00
_cell.angle_gamma   90.00
#
_symmetry.space_group_name_H-M   'P 1'
#
loop_
_entity.id
_entity.type
_entity.pdbx_description
1 polymer ?
#
loop_
_entity_poly.entity_id
_entity_poly.type
_entity_poly.pdbx_seq_one_letter_code
_entity_poly.pdbx_strand_id
1 'polypeptide(L)'
;MATGVPIRRSNGKAAAASSLEYQGKLHEAEILAFPPKDYALLWGGTHNENRLYYADNLGVLATLFRDPQVQGQVRLVYIDPPFSTQTTFHSRTQNHAYSDALCGAEYVEFLRERLVLLRELLANDGSIYVHLDEKMVFHIKVIMDEVFGSENYRSCITRQKSNPKNYTSKTYGNISDYILFYTKSETYVWNRPMDMNKSNEEYRYIDADGRRYMKVPLHAPNTRHGASGEPWRGVLPPPGKHWQFPPAELEAMDAREEIYWSPSGNPRRKVYFDPLKGAGVQDIWTEFRDAHNQNTLITGYPTEKPYGLLERIIKASSNENDLVLDCFSGSGTTLEVAEDLGRKWIGIDNSQEAVETTISRFVHGRRRMGDYVRRGQGLQPPLFVEFWREPPITEFSLLAKPQGLDVLSKSVSLLADAQAR
;
A
#
# COMPACT_ATOMS: atom_id res chain seq x y z
N MET A 1 -14.84 26.96 5.02
CA MET A 1 -14.81 26.35 6.37
C MET A 1 -15.71 27.18 7.27
N ALA A 2 -16.72 26.58 7.89
CA ALA A 2 -17.61 27.31 8.81
C ALA A 2 -16.78 27.85 9.99
N THR A 3 -16.87 29.14 10.27
CA THR A 3 -16.10 29.83 11.33
C THR A 3 -16.80 29.78 12.70
N GLY A 4 -18.03 29.26 12.75
CA GLY A 4 -18.80 29.08 13.98
C GLY A 4 -18.51 27.74 14.63
N VAL A 5 -17.35 27.59 15.28
CA VAL A 5 -17.10 26.47 16.20
C VAL A 5 -17.40 26.97 17.62
N PRO A 6 -18.43 26.46 18.31
CA PRO A 6 -18.68 26.84 19.69
C PRO A 6 -17.48 26.49 20.58
N ILE A 7 -17.20 27.35 21.56
CA ILE A 7 -16.07 27.21 22.48
C ILE A 7 -16.09 25.81 23.11
N ARG A 8 -15.00 25.07 22.94
CA ARG A 8 -14.81 23.71 23.44
C ARG A 8 -15.05 23.71 24.95
N ARG A 9 -16.11 23.06 25.44
CA ARG A 9 -16.30 22.80 26.87
C ARG A 9 -15.16 21.86 27.31
N SER A 10 -14.13 22.43 27.93
CA SER A 10 -12.96 21.69 28.41
C SER A 10 -13.34 20.85 29.64
N ASN A 11 -13.96 19.70 29.41
CA ASN A 11 -13.88 18.61 30.37
C ASN A 11 -12.58 17.89 30.05
N GLY A 12 -11.59 17.96 30.94
CA GLY A 12 -10.24 17.38 30.81
C GLY A 12 -10.19 15.85 30.71
N LYS A 13 -11.12 15.25 29.95
CA LYS A 13 -11.07 13.85 29.55
C LYS A 13 -10.01 13.71 28.47
N ALA A 14 -9.16 12.69 28.61
CA ALA A 14 -8.32 12.18 27.53
C ALA A 14 -9.16 12.06 26.25
N ALA A 15 -8.54 12.29 25.08
CA ALA A 15 -9.21 12.14 23.80
C ALA A 15 -9.87 10.75 23.76
N ALA A 16 -11.20 10.71 23.75
CA ALA A 16 -11.93 9.45 23.77
C ALA A 16 -11.64 8.70 22.46
N ALA A 17 -11.16 7.46 22.56
CA ALA A 17 -11.01 6.58 21.41
C ALA A 17 -12.39 6.36 20.77
N SER A 18 -12.45 6.42 19.45
CA SER A 18 -13.69 6.15 18.70
C SER A 18 -13.81 4.65 18.46
N SER A 19 -15.02 4.11 18.62
CA SER A 19 -15.30 2.69 18.37
C SER A 19 -16.54 2.48 17.50
N LEU A 20 -16.54 1.40 16.75
CA LEU A 20 -17.65 0.90 15.93
C LEU A 20 -18.26 -0.33 16.61
N GLU A 21 -19.55 -0.27 16.90
CA GLU A 21 -20.31 -1.41 17.43
C GLU A 21 -21.07 -2.12 16.31
N TYR A 22 -21.05 -3.45 16.32
CA TYR A 22 -21.82 -4.32 15.43
C TYR A 22 -21.96 -5.72 16.02
N GLN A 23 -22.97 -6.45 15.55
CA GLN A 23 -23.24 -7.82 15.99
C GLN A 23 -22.12 -8.76 15.51
N GLY A 24 -21.66 -9.65 16.40
CA GLY A 24 -20.62 -10.64 16.09
C GLY A 24 -19.19 -10.14 16.30
N LYS A 25 -18.99 -8.93 16.83
CA LYS A 25 -17.65 -8.42 17.17
C LYS A 25 -17.03 -9.23 18.32
N LEU A 26 -15.94 -9.93 18.04
CA LEU A 26 -15.23 -10.76 19.02
C LEU A 26 -14.38 -9.91 19.99
N HIS A 27 -14.04 -10.45 21.15
CA HIS A 27 -13.01 -9.81 21.97
C HIS A 27 -11.63 -10.04 21.33
N GLU A 28 -10.72 -9.07 21.44
CA GLU A 28 -9.38 -9.17 20.83
C GLU A 28 -8.61 -10.41 21.34
N ALA A 29 -8.75 -10.75 22.62
CA ALA A 29 -8.16 -11.93 23.22
C ALA A 29 -8.65 -13.25 22.57
N GLU A 30 -9.89 -13.30 22.08
CA GLU A 30 -10.42 -14.47 21.36
C GLU A 30 -9.76 -14.62 19.99
N ILE A 31 -9.53 -13.50 19.30
CA ILE A 31 -8.83 -13.48 18.00
C ILE A 31 -7.38 -13.94 18.17
N LEU A 32 -6.66 -13.42 19.17
CA LEU A 32 -5.27 -13.80 19.45
C LEU A 32 -5.15 -15.27 19.89
N ALA A 33 -6.20 -15.82 20.50
CA ALA A 33 -6.27 -17.23 20.87
C ALA A 33 -6.63 -18.17 19.70
N PHE A 34 -6.99 -17.64 18.53
CA PHE A 34 -7.39 -18.45 17.37
C PHE A 34 -6.31 -19.50 17.04
N PRO A 35 -6.68 -20.79 16.93
CA PRO A 35 -5.71 -21.85 16.75
C PRO A 35 -5.15 -21.85 15.31
N PRO A 36 -3.90 -22.29 15.11
CA PRO A 36 -3.38 -22.62 13.78
C PRO A 36 -4.32 -23.58 13.05
N LYS A 37 -4.43 -23.45 11.73
CA LYS A 37 -5.13 -24.39 10.85
C LYS A 37 -4.18 -24.97 9.83
N ASP A 38 -4.60 -26.07 9.20
CA ASP A 38 -3.84 -26.72 8.14
C ASP A 38 -3.58 -25.78 6.97
N TYR A 39 -2.38 -25.89 6.41
CA TYR A 39 -1.96 -25.15 5.23
C TYR A 39 -1.04 -25.99 4.35
N ALA A 40 -0.99 -25.64 3.07
CA ALA A 40 0.04 -26.14 2.16
C ALA A 40 1.11 -25.05 1.94
N LEU A 41 2.37 -25.37 2.20
CA LEU A 41 3.51 -24.52 1.85
C LEU A 41 3.92 -24.83 0.41
N LEU A 42 3.61 -23.91 -0.51
CA LEU A 42 3.86 -24.07 -1.94
C LEU A 42 5.25 -23.59 -2.37
N TRP A 43 5.76 -22.61 -1.63
CA TRP A 43 7.07 -22.00 -1.82
C TRP A 43 7.69 -21.80 -0.45
N GLY A 44 8.92 -22.24 -0.25
CA GLY A 44 9.67 -22.09 0.99
C GLY A 44 10.53 -23.31 1.29
N GLY A 45 11.39 -23.24 2.30
CA GLY A 45 12.25 -24.37 2.68
C GLY A 45 13.37 -23.97 3.64
N THR A 46 14.27 -24.89 3.96
CA THR A 46 15.40 -24.67 4.90
C THR A 46 16.36 -23.55 4.48
N HIS A 47 16.35 -23.17 3.20
CA HIS A 47 17.22 -22.14 2.63
C HIS A 47 16.46 -21.01 1.92
N ASN A 48 15.12 -21.02 1.97
CA ASN A 48 14.30 -19.99 1.35
C ASN A 48 13.46 -19.29 2.41
N GLU A 49 13.80 -18.03 2.67
CA GLU A 49 13.09 -17.19 3.63
C GLU A 49 11.76 -16.69 3.08
N ASN A 50 11.57 -16.76 1.76
CA ASN A 50 10.31 -16.43 1.11
C ASN A 50 9.33 -17.59 1.20
N ARG A 51 8.07 -17.28 1.50
CA ARG A 51 7.04 -18.29 1.77
C ARG A 51 5.74 -17.99 1.03
N LEU A 52 5.20 -18.97 0.30
CA LEU A 52 3.86 -18.92 -0.29
C LEU A 52 2.99 -20.01 0.32
N TYR A 53 1.89 -19.61 0.95
CA TYR A 53 0.95 -20.52 1.60
C TYR A 53 -0.36 -20.59 0.81
N TYR A 54 -0.86 -21.82 0.64
CA TYR A 54 -2.20 -22.10 0.14
C TYR A 54 -3.10 -22.58 1.28
N ALA A 55 -3.96 -21.68 1.78
CA ALA A 55 -4.90 -21.91 2.87
C ALA A 55 -5.78 -20.67 3.14
N ASP A 56 -6.80 -20.81 3.99
CA ASP A 56 -7.42 -19.65 4.62
C ASP A 56 -6.38 -18.85 5.43
N ASN A 57 -6.31 -17.56 5.14
CA ASN A 57 -5.26 -16.70 5.65
C ASN A 57 -5.34 -16.48 7.17
N LEU A 58 -6.51 -16.57 7.81
CA LEU A 58 -6.62 -16.41 9.26
C LEU A 58 -5.86 -17.51 10.01
N GLY A 59 -5.97 -18.76 9.55
CA GLY A 59 -5.24 -19.90 10.12
C GLY A 59 -3.72 -19.82 9.94
N VAL A 60 -3.27 -19.31 8.79
CA VAL A 60 -1.84 -19.09 8.53
C VAL A 60 -1.32 -17.92 9.36
N LEU A 61 -2.04 -16.80 9.44
CA LEU A 61 -1.68 -15.67 10.31
C LEU A 61 -1.57 -16.09 11.77
N ALA A 62 -2.48 -16.94 12.25
CA ALA A 62 -2.41 -17.54 13.58
C ALA A 62 -1.16 -18.43 13.78
N THR A 63 -0.72 -19.12 12.72
CA THR A 63 0.55 -19.88 12.74
C THR A 63 1.75 -18.94 12.82
N LEU A 64 1.79 -17.92 11.96
CA LEU A 64 2.88 -16.94 11.90
C LEU A 64 2.99 -16.12 13.19
N PHE A 65 1.85 -15.83 13.84
CA PHE A 65 1.82 -15.14 15.13
C PHE A 65 2.55 -15.93 16.23
N ARG A 66 2.65 -17.25 16.08
CA ARG A 66 3.35 -18.16 16.99
C ARG A 66 4.75 -18.51 16.50
N ASP A 67 5.17 -18.02 15.33
CA ASP A 67 6.52 -18.18 14.78
C ASP A 67 7.42 -17.04 15.30
N PRO A 68 8.41 -17.30 16.18
CA PRO A 68 9.29 -16.28 16.71
C PRO A 68 10.15 -15.58 15.65
N GLN A 69 10.28 -16.17 14.45
CA GLN A 69 11.01 -15.55 13.33
C GLN A 69 10.16 -14.52 12.57
N VAL A 70 8.84 -14.51 12.77
CA VAL A 70 7.90 -13.65 12.03
C VAL A 70 7.16 -12.69 12.95
N GLN A 71 6.76 -13.13 14.15
CA GLN A 71 6.06 -12.28 15.11
C GLN A 71 6.89 -11.05 15.47
N GLY A 72 6.36 -9.86 15.21
CA GLY A 72 7.06 -8.59 15.46
C GLY A 72 8.21 -8.30 14.49
N GLN A 73 8.33 -9.03 13.37
CA GLN A 73 9.43 -8.88 12.41
C GLN A 73 8.98 -8.38 11.04
N VAL A 74 7.67 -8.36 10.76
CA VAL A 74 7.16 -7.91 9.46
C VAL A 74 7.32 -6.40 9.35
N ARG A 75 8.08 -5.94 8.35
CA ARG A 75 8.30 -4.50 8.12
C ARG A 75 7.11 -3.85 7.44
N LEU A 76 6.54 -4.53 6.47
CA LEU A 76 5.49 -3.98 5.63
C LEU A 76 4.40 -5.01 5.38
N VAL A 77 3.17 -4.63 5.67
CA VAL A 77 1.98 -5.37 5.24
C VAL A 77 1.30 -4.58 4.12
N TYR A 78 1.02 -5.23 3.01
CA TYR A 78 0.08 -4.72 2.01
C TYR A 78 -1.03 -5.75 1.84
N ILE A 79 -2.28 -5.32 1.93
CA ILE A 79 -3.42 -6.19 1.69
C ILE A 79 -4.43 -5.52 0.76
N ASP A 80 -4.93 -6.31 -0.18
CA ASP A 80 -6.03 -5.96 -1.10
C ASP A 80 -7.18 -6.96 -0.89
N PRO A 81 -7.90 -6.87 0.23
CA PRO A 81 -9.00 -7.78 0.54
C PRO A 81 -10.08 -7.72 -0.54
N PRO A 82 -10.85 -8.81 -0.76
CA PRO A 82 -11.93 -8.81 -1.75
C PRO A 82 -12.91 -7.69 -1.42
N PHE A 83 -13.32 -6.90 -2.43
CA PHE A 83 -14.36 -5.90 -2.20
C PHE A 83 -15.68 -6.60 -1.88
N SER A 84 -16.45 -6.07 -0.94
CA SER A 84 -17.82 -6.50 -0.61
C SER A 84 -18.79 -6.19 -1.77
N THR A 85 -18.45 -6.63 -2.98
CA THR A 85 -19.30 -6.60 -4.16
C THR A 85 -19.97 -7.95 -4.26
N GLN A 86 -21.31 -7.97 -4.24
CA GLN A 86 -22.15 -9.15 -4.44
C GLN A 86 -21.99 -9.81 -5.84
N THR A 87 -20.89 -9.55 -6.53
CA THR A 87 -20.56 -10.06 -7.86
C THR A 87 -19.50 -11.13 -7.71
N THR A 88 -19.96 -12.37 -7.76
CA THR A 88 -19.17 -13.53 -8.18
C THR A 88 -18.41 -13.17 -9.46
N PHE A 89 -17.10 -13.00 -9.38
CA PHE A 89 -16.26 -12.93 -10.57
C PHE A 89 -16.27 -14.31 -11.22
N HIS A 90 -17.17 -14.52 -12.17
CA HIS A 90 -17.20 -15.74 -12.96
C HIS A 90 -15.96 -15.78 -13.87
N SER A 91 -14.93 -16.54 -13.46
CA SER A 91 -13.94 -17.05 -14.41
C SER A 91 -14.69 -17.83 -15.51
N ARG A 92 -14.24 -17.70 -16.77
CA ARG A 92 -14.92 -18.29 -17.95
C ARG A 92 -14.96 -19.83 -17.93
N THR A 93 -14.38 -20.46 -16.91
CA THR A 93 -14.46 -21.88 -16.61
C THR A 93 -14.91 -22.05 -15.16
N GLN A 94 -16.15 -22.51 -14.97
CA GLN A 94 -16.72 -22.76 -13.64
C GLN A 94 -15.99 -23.90 -12.93
N ASN A 95 -15.52 -23.65 -11.69
CA ASN A 95 -15.76 -24.51 -10.52
C ASN A 95 -15.29 -23.81 -9.22
N HIS A 96 -16.22 -23.72 -8.26
CA HIS A 96 -16.07 -23.26 -6.87
C HIS A 96 -15.74 -21.77 -6.61
N ALA A 97 -16.80 -20.94 -6.63
CA ALA A 97 -16.85 -19.73 -5.80
C ALA A 97 -17.41 -20.13 -4.42
N TYR A 98 -16.58 -20.11 -3.37
CA TYR A 98 -17.09 -20.24 -1.99
C TYR A 98 -17.17 -18.87 -1.32
N SER A 99 -18.14 -18.76 -0.40
CA SER A 99 -18.51 -17.62 0.44
C SER A 99 -19.40 -16.58 -0.25
N ASP A 100 -20.68 -16.92 -0.42
CA ASP A 100 -21.75 -15.95 -0.65
C ASP A 100 -21.62 -14.74 0.30
N ALA A 101 -21.35 -13.57 -0.28
CA ALA A 101 -21.69 -12.24 0.22
C ALA A 101 -21.36 -11.87 1.68
N LEU A 102 -20.11 -12.02 2.15
CA LEU A 102 -19.63 -11.27 3.32
C LEU A 102 -19.94 -9.78 3.09
N CYS A 103 -20.89 -9.24 3.85
CA CYS A 103 -21.35 -7.87 3.71
C CYS A 103 -21.65 -7.27 5.08
N GLY A 104 -21.57 -5.94 5.17
CA GLY A 104 -21.85 -5.24 6.42
C GLY A 104 -20.93 -5.71 7.56
N ALA A 105 -21.51 -6.02 8.71
CA ALA A 105 -20.79 -6.37 9.94
C ALA A 105 -19.90 -7.61 9.81
N GLU A 106 -20.32 -8.63 9.06
CA GLU A 106 -19.55 -9.87 8.89
C GLU A 106 -18.25 -9.61 8.13
N TYR A 107 -18.29 -8.79 7.08
CA TYR A 107 -17.10 -8.38 6.35
C TYR A 107 -16.16 -7.53 7.21
N VAL A 108 -16.74 -6.65 8.04
CA VAL A 108 -15.97 -5.81 8.98
C VAL A 108 -15.24 -6.69 9.99
N GLU A 109 -15.89 -7.69 10.59
CA GLU A 109 -15.24 -8.61 11.52
C GLU A 109 -14.21 -9.50 10.82
N PHE A 110 -14.54 -10.04 9.65
CA PHE A 110 -13.63 -10.83 8.83
C PHE A 110 -12.29 -10.10 8.61
N LEU A 111 -12.33 -8.81 8.27
CA LEU A 111 -11.11 -8.02 8.15
C LEU A 111 -10.47 -7.72 9.50
N ARG A 112 -11.28 -7.38 10.52
CA ARG A 112 -10.76 -7.03 11.86
C ARG A 112 -9.96 -8.16 12.49
N GLU A 113 -10.44 -9.41 12.41
CA GLU A 113 -9.73 -10.58 12.91
C GLU A 113 -8.30 -10.66 12.35
N ARG A 114 -8.16 -10.41 11.04
CA ARG A 114 -6.87 -10.40 10.35
C ARG A 114 -6.03 -9.20 10.73
N LEU A 115 -6.62 -8.01 10.80
CA LEU A 115 -5.93 -6.77 11.17
C LEU A 115 -5.32 -6.85 12.58
N VAL A 116 -6.01 -7.47 13.53
CA VAL A 116 -5.50 -7.72 14.89
C VAL A 116 -4.24 -8.59 14.84
N LEU A 117 -4.27 -9.72 14.12
CA LEU A 117 -3.08 -10.58 13.98
C LEU A 117 -1.95 -9.86 13.23
N LEU A 118 -2.26 -9.13 12.15
CA LEU A 118 -1.28 -8.37 11.38
C LEU A 118 -0.58 -7.30 12.23
N ARG A 119 -1.29 -6.65 13.16
CA ARG A 119 -0.69 -5.71 14.12
C ARG A 119 0.38 -6.39 14.98
N GLU A 120 0.12 -7.61 15.43
CA GLU A 120 1.08 -8.37 16.23
C GLU A 120 2.28 -8.87 15.42
N LEU A 121 2.07 -9.20 14.13
CA LEU A 121 3.14 -9.60 13.22
C LEU A 121 4.07 -8.44 12.83
N LEU A 122 3.55 -7.20 12.77
CA LEU A 122 4.34 -6.03 12.41
C LEU A 122 5.47 -5.75 13.42
N ALA A 123 6.64 -5.38 12.92
CA ALA A 123 7.69 -4.74 13.71
C ALA A 123 7.22 -3.39 14.25
N ASN A 124 7.80 -2.92 15.35
CA ASN A 124 7.42 -1.65 15.99
C ASN A 124 7.55 -0.44 15.05
N ASP A 125 8.47 -0.53 14.09
CA ASP A 125 8.73 0.43 13.03
C ASP A 125 8.15 0.03 11.66
N GLY A 126 7.20 -0.91 11.69
CA GLY A 126 6.50 -1.43 10.53
C GLY A 126 5.25 -0.63 10.15
N SER A 127 4.81 -0.86 8.91
CA SER A 127 3.71 -0.16 8.26
C SER A 127 2.70 -1.13 7.65
N ILE A 128 1.43 -0.72 7.58
CA ILE A 128 0.37 -1.46 6.89
C ILE A 128 -0.39 -0.56 5.92
N TYR A 129 -0.66 -1.11 4.74
CA TYR A 129 -1.46 -0.52 3.69
C TYR A 129 -2.66 -1.42 3.40
N VAL A 130 -3.87 -0.87 3.52
CA VAL A 130 -5.13 -1.60 3.27
C VAL A 130 -5.84 -0.95 2.09
N HIS A 131 -5.95 -1.68 0.98
CA HIS A 131 -6.59 -1.21 -0.25
C HIS A 131 -8.08 -1.54 -0.23
N LEU A 132 -8.94 -0.53 -0.42
CA LEU A 132 -10.40 -0.61 -0.25
C LEU A 132 -11.14 0.18 -1.32
N ASP A 133 -12.41 -0.15 -1.51
CA ASP A 133 -13.35 0.64 -2.30
C ASP A 133 -14.03 1.74 -1.46
N GLU A 134 -14.88 2.55 -2.09
CA GLU A 134 -15.62 3.63 -1.42
C GLU A 134 -16.64 3.14 -0.38
N LYS A 135 -17.08 1.87 -0.46
CA LYS A 135 -18.12 1.33 0.41
C LYS A 135 -17.54 0.94 1.77
N MET A 136 -16.35 0.35 1.75
CA MET A 136 -15.74 -0.21 2.95
C MET A 136 -14.70 0.70 3.61
N VAL A 137 -14.10 1.65 2.87
CA VAL A 137 -13.02 2.51 3.40
C VAL A 137 -13.37 3.18 4.74
N PHE A 138 -14.60 3.67 4.91
CA PHE A 138 -14.99 4.36 6.14
C PHE A 138 -15.17 3.43 7.33
N HIS A 139 -15.79 2.27 7.13
CA HIS A 139 -15.97 1.27 8.19
C HIS A 139 -14.62 0.74 8.65
N ILE A 140 -13.76 0.37 7.70
CA ILE A 140 -12.43 -0.16 7.99
C ILE A 140 -11.52 0.93 8.56
N LYS A 141 -11.69 2.21 8.20
CA LYS A 141 -10.94 3.31 8.84
C LYS A 141 -11.18 3.37 10.35
N VAL A 142 -12.44 3.23 10.79
CA VAL A 142 -12.75 3.21 12.23
C VAL A 142 -12.16 1.95 12.89
N ILE A 143 -12.23 0.79 12.23
CA ILE A 143 -11.59 -0.44 12.74
C ILE A 143 -10.07 -0.29 12.83
N MET A 144 -9.42 0.33 11.85
CA MET A 144 -7.98 0.60 11.89
C MET A 144 -7.63 1.55 13.03
N ASP A 145 -8.47 2.56 13.32
CA ASP A 145 -8.28 3.43 14.50
C ASP A 145 -8.40 2.66 15.82
N GLU A 146 -9.30 1.68 15.92
CA GLU A 146 -9.42 0.83 17.10
C GLU A 146 -8.21 -0.11 17.26
N VAL A 147 -7.78 -0.75 16.17
CA VAL A 147 -6.75 -1.79 16.20
C VAL A 147 -5.35 -1.17 16.35
N PHE A 148 -5.04 -0.13 15.57
CA PHE A 148 -3.71 0.48 15.50
C PHE A 148 -3.58 1.77 16.31
N GLY A 149 -4.70 2.37 16.74
CA GLY A 149 -4.70 3.70 17.36
C GLY A 149 -4.83 4.81 16.32
N SER A 150 -5.72 5.77 16.58
CA SER A 150 -5.98 6.91 15.69
C SER A 150 -4.77 7.83 15.47
N GLU A 151 -3.86 7.86 16.45
CA GLU A 151 -2.58 8.55 16.43
C GLU A 151 -1.58 7.92 15.45
N ASN A 152 -1.79 6.65 15.09
CA ASN A 152 -0.95 5.90 14.16
C ASN A 152 -1.45 5.94 12.71
N TYR A 153 -2.54 6.66 12.45
CA TYR A 153 -2.97 7.00 11.09
C TYR A 153 -1.94 7.92 10.41
N ARG A 154 -1.64 7.64 9.14
CA ARG A 154 -0.70 8.45 8.35
C ARG A 154 -1.36 9.13 7.15
N SER A 155 -2.15 8.39 6.38
CA SER A 155 -2.84 8.95 5.20
C SER A 155 -3.96 8.05 4.69
N CYS A 156 -4.86 8.63 3.91
CA CYS A 156 -5.85 7.94 3.09
C CYS A 156 -5.54 8.33 1.64
N ILE A 157 -4.84 7.44 0.93
CA ILE A 157 -4.37 7.68 -0.42
C ILE A 157 -5.52 7.38 -1.38
N THR A 158 -5.86 8.34 -2.24
CA THR A 158 -6.83 8.15 -3.30
C THR A 158 -6.10 7.74 -4.57
N ARG A 159 -6.35 6.54 -5.07
CA ARG A 159 -5.83 6.08 -6.37
C ARG A 159 -6.92 6.23 -7.43
N GLN A 160 -6.54 6.75 -8.59
CA GLN A 160 -7.40 6.77 -9.78
C GLN A 160 -7.26 5.42 -10.51
N LYS A 161 -8.21 4.51 -10.33
CA LYS A 161 -8.18 3.17 -10.94
C LYS A 161 -8.54 3.16 -12.43
N SER A 162 -9.36 4.10 -12.90
CA SER A 162 -9.81 4.12 -14.29
C SER A 162 -10.03 5.51 -14.87
N ASN A 163 -10.14 5.59 -16.20
CA ASN A 163 -10.51 6.82 -16.89
C ASN A 163 -11.96 7.22 -16.56
N PRO A 164 -12.29 8.52 -16.59
CA PRO A 164 -13.67 8.98 -16.53
C PRO A 164 -14.55 8.22 -17.53
N LYS A 165 -15.64 7.64 -17.05
CA LYS A 165 -16.63 6.95 -17.88
C LYS A 165 -17.85 7.84 -18.05
N ASN A 166 -18.54 7.71 -19.18
CA ASN A 166 -19.85 8.33 -19.37
C ASN A 166 -20.87 7.55 -18.55
N TYR A 167 -21.29 8.10 -17.41
CA TYR A 167 -22.32 7.50 -16.56
C TYR A 167 -23.70 7.99 -17.02
N THR A 168 -24.62 7.06 -17.20
CA THR A 168 -26.05 7.34 -17.45
C THR A 168 -26.86 7.40 -16.16
N SER A 169 -26.25 7.05 -15.01
CA SER A 169 -26.86 7.08 -13.68
C SER A 169 -26.76 8.48 -13.03
N LYS A 170 -27.70 8.79 -12.13
CA LYS A 170 -27.73 10.06 -11.36
C LYS A 170 -26.73 10.04 -10.20
N THR A 171 -25.45 9.82 -10.49
CA THR A 171 -24.37 9.80 -9.50
C THR A 171 -23.06 10.28 -10.13
N TYR A 172 -22.07 10.61 -9.29
CA TYR A 172 -20.72 10.88 -9.76
C TYR A 172 -20.04 9.59 -10.21
N GLY A 173 -19.09 9.72 -11.15
CA GLY A 173 -18.35 8.58 -11.65
C GLY A 173 -17.42 7.99 -10.59
N ASN A 174 -17.53 6.68 -10.36
CA ASN A 174 -16.60 5.95 -9.49
C ASN A 174 -15.37 5.53 -10.30
N ILE A 175 -14.32 6.34 -10.19
CA ILE A 175 -13.01 6.13 -10.82
C ILE A 175 -11.89 5.98 -9.80
N SER A 176 -12.23 5.91 -8.51
CA SER A 176 -11.27 5.89 -7.42
C SER A 176 -11.40 4.66 -6.53
N ASP A 177 -10.29 4.27 -5.94
CA ASP A 177 -10.15 3.40 -4.79
C ASP A 177 -9.25 4.08 -3.76
N TYR A 178 -9.22 3.53 -2.55
CA TYR A 178 -8.59 4.17 -1.39
C TYR A 178 -7.60 3.20 -0.74
N ILE A 179 -6.45 3.72 -0.31
CA ILE A 179 -5.44 2.95 0.41
C ILE A 179 -5.23 3.62 1.77
N LEU A 180 -5.63 2.94 2.84
CA LEU A 180 -5.38 3.39 4.21
C LEU A 180 -3.94 3.06 4.58
N PHE A 181 -3.19 4.06 5.02
CA PHE A 181 -1.81 3.90 5.50
C PHE A 181 -1.74 4.15 7.02
N TYR A 182 -1.34 3.11 7.75
CA TYR A 182 -1.08 3.13 9.18
C TYR A 182 0.32 2.60 9.48
N THR A 183 0.83 2.96 10.66
CA THR A 183 2.08 2.41 11.21
C THR A 183 1.79 1.73 12.54
N LYS A 184 2.71 0.88 13.02
CA LYS A 184 2.55 0.28 14.36
C LYS A 184 2.81 1.27 15.49
N SER A 185 3.72 2.22 15.27
CA SER A 185 4.06 3.27 16.23
C SER A 185 4.37 4.60 15.53
N GLU A 186 4.74 5.62 16.31
CA GLU A 186 5.18 6.92 15.78
C GLU A 186 6.55 6.86 15.06
N THR A 187 7.38 5.87 15.39
CA THR A 187 8.67 5.66 14.72
C THR A 187 8.52 4.56 13.70
N TYR A 188 8.76 4.83 12.42
CA TYR A 188 8.56 3.86 11.35
C TYR A 188 9.49 4.16 10.15
N VAL A 189 9.68 3.15 9.29
CA VAL A 189 10.46 3.33 8.05
C VAL A 189 9.68 4.21 7.08
N TRP A 190 10.31 5.32 6.66
CA TRP A 190 9.75 6.24 5.69
C TRP A 190 10.80 6.79 4.73
N ASN A 191 10.90 6.17 3.57
CA ASN A 191 11.71 6.60 2.45
C ASN A 191 10.84 7.48 1.53
N ARG A 192 10.77 8.78 1.83
CA ARG A 192 9.85 9.71 1.17
C ARG A 192 9.89 9.58 -0.37
N PRO A 193 8.79 9.15 -1.02
CA PRO A 193 8.76 9.06 -2.47
C PRO A 193 8.81 10.44 -3.12
N MET A 194 9.61 10.54 -4.17
CA MET A 194 9.85 11.78 -4.91
C MET A 194 9.34 11.62 -6.34
N ASP A 195 8.53 12.58 -6.79
CA ASP A 195 8.10 12.73 -8.17
C ASP A 195 9.12 13.58 -8.93
N MET A 196 9.79 12.94 -9.89
CA MET A 196 10.81 13.55 -10.74
C MET A 196 10.21 14.25 -11.96
N ASN A 197 8.92 14.07 -12.27
CA ASN A 197 8.24 14.72 -13.39
C ASN A 197 7.82 16.15 -13.09
N LYS A 198 8.53 16.81 -12.17
CA LYS A 198 8.20 18.15 -11.70
C LYS A 198 8.29 19.13 -12.86
N SER A 199 7.14 19.62 -13.31
CA SER A 199 7.07 20.64 -14.35
C SER A 199 7.63 21.98 -13.84
N ASN A 200 8.28 22.73 -14.74
CA ASN A 200 8.76 24.08 -14.45
C ASN A 200 7.67 25.15 -14.66
N GLU A 201 6.44 24.77 -15.00
CA GLU A 201 5.31 25.68 -15.28
C GLU A 201 4.92 26.56 -14.08
N GLU A 202 5.10 26.05 -12.85
CA GLU A 202 4.85 26.82 -11.62
C GLU A 202 5.96 27.86 -11.36
N TYR A 203 7.14 27.66 -11.94
CA TYR A 203 8.33 28.50 -11.79
C TYR A 203 8.38 29.57 -12.88
N ARG A 204 7.45 30.51 -12.79
CA ARG A 204 7.16 31.51 -13.83
C ARG A 204 8.15 32.68 -13.90
N TYR A 205 8.98 32.87 -12.88
CA TYR A 205 9.90 34.01 -12.81
C TYR A 205 11.32 33.57 -13.16
N ILE A 206 12.09 34.46 -13.77
CA ILE A 206 13.49 34.24 -14.15
C ILE A 206 14.31 35.33 -13.48
N ASP A 207 15.42 34.96 -12.83
CA ASP A 207 16.36 35.91 -12.25
C ASP A 207 17.42 36.39 -13.27
N ALA A 208 18.36 37.22 -12.82
CA ALA A 208 19.41 37.76 -13.70
C ALA A 208 20.32 36.68 -14.29
N ASP A 209 20.47 35.54 -13.61
CA ASP A 209 21.30 34.41 -14.03
C ASP A 209 20.54 33.43 -14.94
N GLY A 210 19.28 33.73 -15.29
CA GLY A 210 18.44 32.86 -16.11
C GLY A 210 17.79 31.69 -15.36
N ARG A 211 17.89 31.66 -14.01
CA ARG A 211 17.32 30.59 -13.20
C ARG A 211 15.83 30.83 -12.96
N ARG A 212 15.03 29.78 -13.13
CA ARG A 212 13.58 29.83 -12.87
C ARG A 212 13.27 29.73 -11.39
N TYR A 213 12.35 30.55 -10.89
CA TYR A 213 11.90 30.54 -9.51
C TYR A 213 10.39 30.80 -9.38
N MET A 214 9.81 30.42 -8.25
CA MET A 214 8.47 30.80 -7.82
C MET A 214 8.53 31.66 -6.55
N LYS A 215 7.51 32.49 -6.32
CA LYS A 215 7.43 33.39 -5.16
C LYS A 215 6.48 32.82 -4.13
N VAL A 216 7.00 32.31 -3.01
CA VAL A 216 6.17 31.74 -1.93
C VAL A 216 6.01 32.70 -0.75
N PRO A 217 4.87 32.65 -0.04
CA PRO A 217 4.71 33.40 1.20
C PRO A 217 5.81 33.04 2.21
N LEU A 218 6.34 34.05 2.90
CA LEU A 218 7.42 33.90 3.89
C LEU A 218 6.88 33.74 5.32
N HIS A 219 5.58 33.50 5.48
CA HIS A 219 4.91 33.37 6.77
C HIS A 219 4.22 32.01 6.91
N ALA A 220 4.06 31.52 8.14
CA ALA A 220 3.33 30.30 8.48
C ALA A 220 2.11 30.63 9.36
N PRO A 221 1.08 29.75 9.39
CA PRO A 221 -0.08 29.93 10.27
C PRO A 221 0.29 29.98 11.75
N ASN A 222 -0.61 30.53 12.57
CA ASN A 222 -0.48 30.75 14.01
C ASN A 222 0.45 31.90 14.38
N THR A 223 0.10 32.60 15.46
CA THR A 223 0.99 33.60 16.07
C THR A 223 2.00 32.88 16.96
N ARG A 224 3.28 33.27 16.89
CA ARG A 224 4.31 32.81 17.82
C ARG A 224 4.87 33.99 18.59
N HIS A 225 5.25 33.77 19.85
CA HIS A 225 5.84 34.78 20.74
C HIS A 225 7.38 34.76 20.79
N GLY A 226 8.02 33.89 20.00
CA GLY A 226 9.49 33.89 19.84
C GLY A 226 9.94 34.76 18.67
N ALA A 227 11.24 34.72 18.34
CA ALA A 227 11.89 35.56 17.32
C ALA A 227 11.15 35.59 15.96
N SER A 228 10.58 34.47 15.51
CA SER A 228 9.81 34.41 14.26
C SER A 228 8.53 35.26 14.26
N GLY A 229 8.03 35.69 15.42
CA GLY A 229 6.88 36.58 15.56
C GLY A 229 7.22 38.06 15.59
N GLU A 230 8.51 38.41 15.64
CA GLU A 230 8.98 39.79 15.74
C GLU A 230 8.95 40.51 14.38
N PRO A 231 8.94 41.85 14.37
CA PRO A 231 9.10 42.62 13.14
C PRO A 231 10.43 42.29 12.45
N TRP A 232 10.39 42.17 11.13
CA TRP A 232 11.60 42.13 10.31
C TRP A 232 11.60 43.35 9.38
N ARG A 233 12.62 44.20 9.49
CA ARG A 233 12.74 45.48 8.76
C ARG A 233 11.49 46.37 8.89
N GLY A 234 10.91 46.42 10.09
CA GLY A 234 9.71 47.22 10.39
C GLY A 234 8.40 46.62 9.86
N VAL A 235 8.43 45.46 9.20
CA VAL A 235 7.24 44.74 8.72
C VAL A 235 6.91 43.60 9.68
N LEU A 236 5.65 43.55 10.12
CA LEU A 236 5.11 42.42 10.89
C LEU A 236 4.55 41.34 9.96
N PRO A 237 4.59 40.05 10.37
CA PRO A 237 3.85 39.02 9.67
C PRO A 237 2.34 39.35 9.72
N PRO A 238 1.53 38.90 8.74
CA PRO A 238 0.10 39.15 8.75
C PRO A 238 -0.57 38.68 10.06
N PRO A 239 -1.66 39.32 10.51
CA PRO A 239 -2.36 38.91 11.73
C PRO A 239 -2.69 37.41 11.75
N GLY A 240 -2.41 36.76 12.88
CA GLY A 240 -2.61 35.31 13.06
C GLY A 240 -1.52 34.43 12.43
N LYS A 241 -0.38 35.02 12.01
CA LYS A 241 0.75 34.32 11.40
C LYS A 241 2.07 34.75 12.06
N HIS A 242 3.14 34.02 11.75
CA HIS A 242 4.53 34.35 12.08
C HIS A 242 5.41 34.15 10.85
N TRP A 243 6.62 34.70 10.84
CA TRP A 243 7.61 34.41 9.80
C TRP A 243 8.02 32.94 9.82
N GLN A 244 8.33 32.37 8.66
CA GLN A 244 8.83 30.99 8.58
C GLN A 244 10.21 30.83 9.24
N PHE A 245 10.99 31.91 9.30
CA PHE A 245 12.34 31.95 9.86
C PHE A 245 12.50 33.15 10.79
N PRO A 246 13.42 33.12 11.76
CA PRO A 246 13.74 34.27 12.60
C PRO A 246 14.30 35.45 11.78
N PRO A 247 14.11 36.72 12.22
CA PRO A 247 14.60 37.91 11.50
C PRO A 247 16.08 37.87 11.10
N ALA A 248 16.95 37.29 11.94
CA ALA A 248 18.37 37.16 11.61
C ALA A 248 18.63 36.25 10.39
N GLU A 249 17.88 35.15 10.27
CA GLU A 249 17.96 34.27 9.11
C GLU A 249 17.33 34.92 7.88
N LEU A 250 16.23 35.64 8.04
CA LEU A 250 15.61 36.42 6.96
C LEU A 250 16.57 37.48 6.39
N GLU A 251 17.32 38.14 7.27
CA GLU A 251 18.35 39.11 6.87
C GLU A 251 19.47 38.43 6.07
N ALA A 252 19.92 37.25 6.50
CA ALA A 252 20.91 36.48 5.76
C ALA A 252 20.38 35.97 4.40
N MET A 253 19.09 35.61 4.32
CA MET A 253 18.44 35.23 3.06
C MET A 253 18.31 36.41 2.09
N ASP A 254 17.94 37.58 2.59
CA ASP A 254 17.85 38.82 1.82
C ASP A 254 19.23 39.22 1.26
N ALA A 255 20.28 39.10 2.08
CA ALA A 255 21.67 39.32 1.65
C ALA A 255 22.14 38.33 0.56
N ARG A 256 21.54 37.14 0.46
CA ARG A 256 21.79 36.16 -0.62
C ARG A 256 20.84 36.32 -1.80
N GLU A 257 20.06 37.40 -1.85
CA GLU A 257 19.05 37.68 -2.87
C GLU A 257 17.94 36.62 -2.98
N GLU A 258 17.71 35.84 -1.92
CA GLU A 258 16.67 34.80 -1.87
C GLU A 258 15.27 35.37 -1.59
N ILE A 259 15.18 36.68 -1.32
CA ILE A 259 13.93 37.39 -1.03
C ILE A 259 13.54 38.26 -2.23
N TYR A 260 12.25 38.24 -2.54
CA TYR A 260 11.59 39.17 -3.45
C TYR A 260 10.69 40.10 -2.64
N TRP A 261 10.91 41.40 -2.80
CA TRP A 261 10.06 42.44 -2.23
C TRP A 261 9.00 42.85 -3.25
N SER A 262 7.71 42.76 -2.89
CA SER A 262 6.65 43.31 -3.74
C SER A 262 6.70 44.84 -3.75
N PRO A 263 6.10 45.51 -4.75
CA PRO A 263 5.97 46.97 -4.76
C PRO A 263 5.28 47.54 -3.50
N SER A 264 4.43 46.73 -2.85
CA SER A 264 3.77 47.05 -1.58
C SER A 264 4.57 46.73 -0.32
N GLY A 265 5.83 46.30 -0.46
CA GLY A 265 6.72 45.99 0.67
C GLY A 265 6.47 44.62 1.33
N ASN A 266 5.71 43.72 0.70
CA ASN A 266 5.46 42.38 1.24
C ASN A 266 6.57 41.41 0.78
N PRO A 267 7.39 40.86 1.70
CA PRO A 267 8.47 39.96 1.33
C PRO A 267 7.94 38.56 0.96
N ARG A 268 8.52 37.98 -0.08
CA ARG A 268 8.29 36.60 -0.51
C ARG A 268 9.61 35.89 -0.72
N ARG A 269 9.66 34.59 -0.43
CA ARG A 269 10.85 33.78 -0.73
C ARG A 269 10.87 33.40 -2.21
N LYS A 270 12.03 33.52 -2.85
CA LYS A 270 12.32 32.91 -4.15
C LYS A 270 12.65 31.43 -3.91
N VAL A 271 11.86 30.54 -4.50
CA VAL A 271 12.16 29.10 -4.49
C VAL A 271 12.53 28.72 -5.91
N TYR A 272 13.77 28.33 -6.12
CA TYR A 272 14.31 27.99 -7.43
C TYR A 272 13.87 26.61 -7.90
N PHE A 273 13.68 26.47 -9.22
CA PHE A 273 13.46 25.19 -9.86
C PHE A 273 14.77 24.43 -9.87
N ASP A 274 14.74 23.20 -9.38
CA ASP A 274 15.87 22.29 -9.42
C ASP A 274 15.37 21.00 -10.11
N PRO A 275 15.82 20.72 -11.34
CA PRO A 275 15.38 19.55 -12.09
C PRO A 275 15.87 18.23 -11.46
N LEU A 276 16.88 18.28 -10.60
CA LEU A 276 17.40 17.11 -9.88
C LEU A 276 16.64 16.87 -8.56
N LYS A 277 15.83 17.84 -8.13
CA LYS A 277 15.06 17.77 -6.89
C LYS A 277 13.58 17.55 -7.18
N GLY A 278 13.15 16.30 -7.06
CA GLY A 278 11.75 15.94 -7.18
C GLY A 278 10.82 16.66 -6.20
N ALA A 279 9.52 16.56 -6.43
CA ALA A 279 8.50 16.96 -5.45
C ALA A 279 8.16 15.76 -4.56
N GLY A 280 7.90 15.97 -3.27
CA GLY A 280 7.37 14.88 -2.45
C GLY A 280 6.00 14.44 -3.00
N VAL A 281 5.83 13.15 -3.24
CA VAL A 281 4.55 12.58 -3.69
C VAL A 281 3.45 12.87 -2.65
N GLN A 282 2.25 13.21 -3.12
CA GLN A 282 1.08 13.51 -2.29
C GLN A 282 0.15 12.28 -2.18
N ASP A 283 -1.06 12.46 -1.65
CA ASP A 283 -2.04 11.42 -1.37
C ASP A 283 -3.05 11.16 -2.50
N ILE A 284 -2.95 11.84 -3.64
CA ILE A 284 -3.77 11.57 -4.83
C ILE A 284 -2.86 11.01 -5.94
N TRP A 285 -3.04 9.73 -6.28
CA TRP A 285 -2.24 9.03 -7.28
C TRP A 285 -3.07 8.81 -8.55
N THR A 286 -2.62 9.37 -9.66
CA THR A 286 -3.35 9.36 -10.95
C THR A 286 -2.69 8.49 -12.02
N GLU A 287 -1.45 8.10 -11.77
CA GLU A 287 -0.57 7.36 -12.67
C GLU A 287 -0.76 5.83 -12.60
N PHE A 288 -1.36 5.31 -11.53
CA PHE A 288 -1.50 3.87 -11.30
C PHE A 288 -2.87 3.33 -11.67
N ARG A 289 -3.28 3.48 -12.93
CA ARG A 289 -4.56 2.95 -13.42
C ARG A 289 -4.51 1.44 -13.61
N ASP A 290 -5.67 0.79 -13.60
CA ASP A 290 -5.77 -0.62 -14.00
C ASP A 290 -5.28 -0.80 -15.45
N ALA A 291 -4.87 -2.02 -15.77
CA ALA A 291 -4.39 -2.36 -17.11
C ALA A 291 -5.49 -2.06 -18.15
N HIS A 292 -5.19 -1.16 -19.08
CA HIS A 292 -6.17 -0.63 -20.04
C HIS A 292 -5.63 -0.57 -21.48
N ASN A 293 -4.36 -0.92 -21.70
CA ASN A 293 -3.73 -0.91 -23.01
C ASN A 293 -2.71 -2.05 -23.17
N GLN A 294 -2.38 -2.39 -24.41
CA GLN A 294 -1.49 -3.51 -24.78
C GLN A 294 -0.01 -3.30 -24.38
N ASN A 295 0.37 -2.12 -23.89
CA ASN A 295 1.73 -1.88 -23.39
C ASN A 295 1.90 -2.26 -21.93
N THR A 296 0.82 -2.48 -21.17
CA THR A 296 0.89 -2.93 -19.78
C THR A 296 1.24 -4.42 -19.74
N LEU A 297 2.29 -4.76 -18.99
CA LEU A 297 2.62 -6.15 -18.65
C LEU A 297 1.75 -6.62 -17.48
N ILE A 298 1.04 -7.73 -17.67
CA ILE A 298 0.17 -8.38 -16.69
C ILE A 298 0.36 -9.91 -16.74
N THR A 299 -0.28 -10.65 -15.84
CA THR A 299 -0.39 -12.13 -15.89
C THR A 299 -1.67 -12.61 -16.54
N GLY A 300 -2.65 -11.72 -16.70
CA GLY A 300 -4.00 -12.04 -17.18
C GLY A 300 -5.00 -12.26 -16.06
N TYR A 301 -4.56 -12.16 -14.80
CA TYR A 301 -5.43 -12.24 -13.63
C TYR A 301 -6.36 -11.02 -13.54
N PRO A 302 -7.68 -11.19 -13.34
CA PRO A 302 -8.64 -10.10 -13.50
C PRO A 302 -8.44 -8.88 -12.60
N THR A 303 -7.94 -9.08 -11.38
CA THR A 303 -7.83 -8.03 -10.34
C THR A 303 -6.39 -7.65 -10.00
N GLU A 304 -5.45 -7.99 -10.88
CA GLU A 304 -4.03 -7.70 -10.72
C GLU A 304 -3.75 -6.20 -10.51
N LYS A 305 -3.00 -5.88 -9.45
CA LYS A 305 -2.60 -4.50 -9.16
C LYS A 305 -1.38 -4.07 -9.98
N PRO A 306 -1.26 -2.78 -10.35
CA PRO A 306 -0.11 -2.31 -11.12
C PRO A 306 1.20 -2.45 -10.34
N TYR A 307 2.24 -2.96 -10.99
CA TYR A 307 3.58 -3.12 -10.39
C TYR A 307 4.10 -1.82 -9.75
N GLY A 308 4.04 -0.70 -10.48
CA GLY A 308 4.54 0.60 -9.99
C GLY A 308 3.83 1.12 -8.73
N LEU A 309 2.56 0.72 -8.51
CA LEU A 309 1.82 1.06 -7.29
C LEU A 309 2.50 0.44 -6.08
N LEU A 310 2.74 -0.87 -6.15
CA LEU A 310 3.35 -1.62 -5.05
C LEU A 310 4.84 -1.30 -4.93
N GLU A 311 5.53 -1.02 -6.03
CA GLU A 311 6.92 -0.58 -6.01
C GLU A 311 7.07 0.70 -5.19
N ARG A 312 6.17 1.67 -5.40
CA ARG A 312 6.15 2.90 -4.60
C ARG A 312 5.92 2.63 -3.12
N ILE A 313 4.93 1.81 -2.79
CA ILE A 313 4.58 1.48 -1.40
C ILE A 313 5.74 0.74 -0.71
N ILE A 314 6.29 -0.28 -1.35
CA ILE A 314 7.37 -1.11 -0.81
C ILE A 314 8.64 -0.29 -0.61
N LYS A 315 9.04 0.55 -1.59
CA LYS A 315 10.21 1.43 -1.42
C LYS A 315 9.99 2.44 -0.28
N ALA A 316 8.78 2.98 -0.15
CA ALA A 316 8.49 4.00 0.86
C ALA A 316 8.56 3.47 2.30
N SER A 317 8.20 2.20 2.51
CA SER A 317 7.95 1.66 3.85
C SER A 317 8.75 0.39 4.19
N SER A 318 9.79 0.10 3.42
CA SER A 318 10.74 -0.99 3.68
C SER A 318 12.11 -0.74 3.04
N ASN A 319 13.13 -1.42 3.52
CA ASN A 319 14.49 -1.46 2.99
C ASN A 319 14.84 -2.88 2.48
N GLU A 320 16.00 -3.05 1.87
CA GLU A 320 16.49 -4.39 1.47
C GLU A 320 16.56 -5.33 2.69
N ASN A 321 16.28 -6.62 2.45
CA ASN A 321 16.19 -7.69 3.45
C ASN A 321 15.04 -7.58 4.47
N ASP A 322 14.26 -6.49 4.46
CA ASP A 322 13.05 -6.41 5.27
C ASP A 322 12.00 -7.44 4.80
N LEU A 323 11.13 -7.86 5.73
CA LEU A 323 10.06 -8.80 5.47
C LEU A 323 8.76 -8.08 5.07
N VAL A 324 8.25 -8.39 3.89
CA VAL A 324 6.95 -7.93 3.35
C VAL A 324 5.92 -9.04 3.46
N LEU A 325 4.70 -8.75 3.92
CA LEU A 325 3.63 -9.73 4.03
C LEU A 325 2.40 -9.28 3.25
N ASP A 326 1.85 -10.19 2.47
CA ASP A 326 0.55 -10.05 1.80
C ASP A 326 -0.31 -11.29 2.02
N CYS A 327 -1.31 -11.16 2.89
CA CYS A 327 -2.22 -12.27 3.20
C CYS A 327 -3.45 -12.34 2.27
N PHE A 328 -3.50 -11.49 1.24
CA PHE A 328 -4.48 -11.51 0.15
C PHE A 328 -3.72 -11.43 -1.18
N SER A 329 -2.71 -12.30 -1.32
CA SER A 329 -1.65 -12.13 -2.32
C SER A 329 -2.13 -12.20 -3.78
N GLY A 330 -3.27 -12.86 -4.04
CA GLY A 330 -3.91 -12.89 -5.35
C GLY A 330 -2.96 -13.36 -6.44
N SER A 331 -2.77 -12.54 -7.47
CA SER A 331 -1.81 -12.83 -8.54
C SER A 331 -0.33 -12.79 -8.14
N GLY A 332 -0.01 -12.31 -6.92
CA GLY A 332 1.34 -12.28 -6.35
C GLY A 332 2.13 -10.99 -6.61
N THR A 333 1.48 -9.82 -6.79
CA THR A 333 2.18 -8.63 -7.31
C THR A 333 3.08 -8.04 -6.23
N THR A 334 2.58 -8.04 -5.00
CA THR A 334 3.35 -7.62 -3.83
C THR A 334 4.61 -8.47 -3.68
N LEU A 335 4.49 -9.77 -3.92
CA LEU A 335 5.58 -10.74 -3.77
C LEU A 335 6.65 -10.53 -4.85
N GLU A 336 6.25 -10.43 -6.12
CA GLU A 336 7.18 -10.16 -7.23
C GLU A 336 7.94 -8.85 -7.00
N VAL A 337 7.24 -7.77 -6.62
CA VAL A 337 7.87 -6.47 -6.38
C VAL A 337 8.79 -6.50 -5.16
N ALA A 338 8.42 -7.22 -4.10
CA ALA A 338 9.27 -7.38 -2.93
C ALA A 338 10.57 -8.12 -3.32
N GLU A 339 10.46 -9.22 -4.06
CA GLU A 339 11.59 -10.00 -4.60
C GLU A 339 12.52 -9.12 -5.47
N ASP A 340 11.95 -8.42 -6.46
CA ASP A 340 12.71 -7.58 -7.40
C ASP A 340 13.45 -6.43 -6.69
N LEU A 341 12.93 -6.00 -5.53
CA LEU A 341 13.53 -4.99 -4.68
C LEU A 341 14.48 -5.59 -3.62
N GLY A 342 14.71 -6.90 -3.58
CA GLY A 342 15.59 -7.54 -2.60
C GLY A 342 15.02 -7.56 -1.19
N ARG A 343 13.69 -7.66 -1.04
CA ARG A 343 12.98 -7.87 0.22
C ARG A 343 12.57 -9.34 0.34
N LYS A 344 12.46 -9.83 1.58
CA LYS A 344 11.87 -11.14 1.86
C LYS A 344 10.35 -11.01 1.81
N TRP A 345 9.62 -12.07 1.48
CA TRP A 345 8.17 -12.00 1.40
C TRP A 345 7.44 -13.23 1.94
N ILE A 346 6.25 -12.99 2.51
CA ILE A 346 5.26 -14.02 2.85
C ILE A 346 3.97 -13.70 2.10
N GLY A 347 3.55 -14.62 1.24
CA GLY A 347 2.28 -14.59 0.52
C GLY A 347 1.31 -15.64 1.03
N ILE A 348 0.03 -15.29 1.14
CA ILE A 348 -1.03 -16.24 1.48
C ILE A 348 -2.21 -16.02 0.53
N ASP A 349 -2.77 -17.10 0.01
CA ASP A 349 -4.04 -17.08 -0.72
C ASP A 349 -4.77 -18.43 -0.58
N ASN A 350 -6.09 -18.43 -0.69
CA ASN A 350 -6.91 -19.65 -0.61
C ASN A 350 -7.50 -20.05 -1.99
N SER A 351 -7.26 -19.25 -3.03
CA SER A 351 -7.68 -19.54 -4.40
C SER A 351 -6.58 -20.29 -5.14
N GLN A 352 -6.94 -21.47 -5.67
CA GLN A 352 -6.03 -22.27 -6.49
C GLN A 352 -5.56 -21.48 -7.73
N GLU A 353 -6.48 -20.76 -8.39
CA GLU A 353 -6.17 -19.92 -9.55
C GLU A 353 -5.18 -18.80 -9.20
N ALA A 354 -5.30 -18.21 -8.01
CA ALA A 354 -4.41 -17.15 -7.54
C ALA A 354 -2.98 -17.67 -7.29
N VAL A 355 -2.85 -18.79 -6.56
CA VAL A 355 -1.52 -19.38 -6.28
C VAL A 355 -0.86 -19.96 -7.54
N GLU A 356 -1.63 -20.57 -8.45
CA GLU A 356 -1.14 -21.01 -9.77
C GLU A 356 -0.63 -19.82 -10.60
N THR A 357 -1.38 -18.71 -10.60
CA THR A 357 -0.98 -17.46 -11.26
C THR A 357 0.29 -16.89 -10.64
N THR A 358 0.39 -16.87 -9.32
CA THR A 358 1.57 -16.40 -8.59
C THR A 358 2.80 -17.22 -8.96
N ILE A 359 2.71 -18.55 -8.91
CA ILE A 359 3.81 -19.44 -9.29
C ILE A 359 4.19 -19.24 -10.76
N SER A 360 3.20 -19.20 -11.66
CA SER A 360 3.41 -18.92 -13.08
C SER A 360 4.13 -17.58 -13.29
N ARG A 361 3.75 -16.52 -12.58
CA ARG A 361 4.44 -15.22 -12.62
C ARG A 361 5.92 -15.33 -12.27
N PHE A 362 6.27 -16.09 -11.23
CA PHE A 362 7.68 -16.24 -10.84
C PHE A 362 8.49 -17.11 -11.81
N VAL A 363 7.89 -18.17 -12.36
CA VAL A 363 8.58 -19.09 -13.29
C VAL A 363 8.68 -18.49 -14.70
N HIS A 364 7.63 -17.77 -15.12
CA HIS A 364 7.43 -17.39 -16.51
C HIS A 364 7.42 -15.87 -16.72
N GLY A 365 7.23 -15.06 -15.70
CA GLY A 365 7.12 -13.60 -15.82
C GLY A 365 5.76 -13.13 -16.35
N ARG A 366 5.70 -11.89 -16.83
CA ARG A 366 4.49 -11.20 -17.30
C ARG A 366 4.44 -11.09 -18.83
N ARG A 367 3.25 -10.86 -19.38
CA ARG A 367 3.01 -10.65 -20.82
C ARG A 367 2.24 -9.35 -21.08
N ARG A 368 2.35 -8.83 -22.30
CA ARG A 368 1.56 -7.67 -22.73
C ARG A 368 0.07 -7.99 -22.70
N MET A 369 -0.73 -7.03 -22.23
CA MET A 369 -2.19 -7.14 -22.18
C MET A 369 -2.75 -7.47 -23.56
N GLY A 370 -3.54 -8.55 -23.66
CA GLY A 370 -4.17 -9.01 -24.91
C GLY A 370 -3.48 -10.21 -25.58
N ASP A 371 -2.24 -10.52 -25.22
CA ASP A 371 -1.49 -11.66 -25.79
C ASP A 371 -1.86 -13.02 -25.17
N TYR A 372 -2.73 -13.04 -24.15
CA TYR A 372 -3.24 -14.26 -23.51
C TYR A 372 -3.99 -15.22 -24.44
N VAL A 373 -4.40 -14.73 -25.61
CA VAL A 373 -5.15 -15.51 -26.59
C VAL A 373 -4.23 -16.40 -27.44
N ARG A 374 -2.92 -16.09 -27.55
CA ARG A 374 -1.97 -16.86 -28.37
C ARG A 374 -1.14 -17.80 -27.48
N ARG A 375 -1.46 -19.10 -27.50
CA ARG A 375 -0.57 -20.13 -26.91
C ARG A 375 0.71 -20.19 -27.76
N GLY A 376 1.88 -20.01 -27.13
CA GLY A 376 3.17 -20.38 -27.73
C GLY A 376 4.11 -19.27 -28.21
N GLN A 377 3.99 -18.02 -27.75
CA GLN A 377 5.05 -17.02 -27.98
C GLN A 377 5.71 -16.58 -26.67
N GLY A 378 7.03 -16.39 -26.76
CA GLY A 378 7.99 -16.33 -25.67
C GLY A 378 7.57 -15.44 -24.50
N LEU A 379 7.69 -16.03 -23.32
CA LEU A 379 7.61 -15.35 -22.04
C LEU A 379 8.82 -14.41 -21.89
N GLN A 380 8.62 -13.21 -21.36
CA GLN A 380 9.75 -12.46 -20.82
C GLN A 380 10.00 -13.02 -19.42
N PRO A 381 11.09 -13.79 -19.21
CA PRO A 381 11.46 -14.19 -17.87
C PRO A 381 11.61 -12.94 -16.98
N PRO A 382 11.28 -13.02 -15.68
CA PRO A 382 11.62 -11.95 -14.75
C PRO A 382 13.12 -11.63 -14.87
N LEU A 383 13.51 -10.39 -14.61
CA LEU A 383 14.87 -9.88 -14.85
C LEU A 383 15.99 -10.68 -14.15
N PHE A 384 15.64 -11.58 -13.22
CA PHE A 384 16.55 -12.35 -12.38
C PHE A 384 16.18 -13.84 -12.27
N VAL A 385 15.99 -14.56 -13.39
CA VAL A 385 15.75 -16.03 -13.37
C VAL A 385 16.97 -16.84 -12.88
N GLU A 386 18.16 -16.26 -12.79
CA GLU A 386 19.39 -16.98 -12.39
C GLU A 386 19.50 -17.30 -10.89
N PHE A 387 18.59 -16.82 -10.03
CA PHE A 387 18.71 -16.93 -8.56
C PHE A 387 17.89 -18.04 -7.90
N TRP A 388 17.08 -18.78 -8.65
CA TRP A 388 16.28 -19.86 -8.09
C TRP A 388 17.18 -21.03 -7.67
N ARG A 389 17.47 -21.12 -6.36
CA ARG A 389 18.19 -22.28 -5.79
C ARG A 389 17.34 -23.56 -5.83
N GLU A 390 16.03 -23.42 -5.75
CA GLU A 390 15.05 -24.52 -5.91
C GLU A 390 13.82 -23.99 -6.66
N PRO A 391 13.29 -24.75 -7.65
CA PRO A 391 12.09 -24.35 -8.38
C PRO A 391 10.84 -24.49 -7.50
N PRO A 392 9.80 -23.65 -7.70
CA PRO A 392 8.52 -23.80 -7.02
C PRO A 392 7.85 -25.13 -7.36
N ILE A 393 6.96 -25.61 -6.48
CA ILE A 393 6.15 -26.80 -6.74
C ILE A 393 5.22 -26.51 -7.92
N THR A 394 5.46 -27.16 -9.06
CA THR A 394 4.65 -27.04 -10.28
C THR A 394 3.63 -28.16 -10.47
N GLU A 395 3.72 -29.24 -9.69
CA GLU A 395 2.78 -30.37 -9.72
C GLU A 395 1.68 -30.21 -8.65
N PHE A 396 0.61 -29.50 -8.99
CA PHE A 396 -0.54 -29.28 -8.10
C PHE A 396 -1.30 -30.57 -7.76
N SER A 397 -1.14 -31.64 -8.54
CA SER A 397 -1.67 -32.98 -8.22
C SER A 397 -1.08 -33.58 -6.93
N LEU A 398 0.08 -33.10 -6.47
CA LEU A 398 0.69 -33.47 -5.19
C LEU A 398 0.10 -32.71 -4.00
N LEU A 399 -0.57 -31.57 -4.23
CA LEU A 399 -1.25 -30.79 -3.18
C LEU A 399 -2.55 -31.45 -2.69
N ALA A 400 -3.00 -32.51 -3.37
CA ALA A 400 -4.09 -33.37 -2.92
C ALA A 400 -3.72 -34.29 -1.74
N LYS A 401 -2.58 -34.07 -1.07
CA LYS A 401 -2.24 -34.77 0.17
C LYS A 401 -1.74 -33.79 1.24
N PRO A 402 -2.64 -33.00 1.87
CA PRO A 402 -2.41 -32.62 3.25
C PRO A 402 -2.14 -33.90 4.04
N GLN A 403 -1.05 -33.95 4.81
CA GLN A 403 -0.75 -35.07 5.69
C GLN A 403 -1.92 -35.23 6.67
N GLY A 404 -2.82 -36.20 6.42
CA GLY A 404 -4.01 -36.40 7.26
C GLY A 404 -5.25 -36.98 6.59
N LEU A 405 -5.29 -37.18 5.27
CA LEU A 405 -6.39 -37.88 4.60
C LEU A 405 -5.86 -39.05 3.78
N ASP A 406 -5.86 -40.23 4.41
CA ASP A 406 -5.61 -41.51 3.77
C ASP A 406 -6.96 -42.02 3.24
N VAL A 407 -7.07 -42.28 1.92
CA VAL A 407 -7.97 -43.27 1.26
C VAL A 407 -7.82 -43.15 -0.28
N LEU A 408 -7.26 -44.21 -0.89
CA LEU A 408 -7.44 -44.71 -2.27
C LEU A 408 -6.73 -44.05 -3.48
N SER A 409 -5.56 -44.64 -3.77
CA SER A 409 -5.17 -45.34 -5.02
C SER A 409 -5.01 -44.63 -6.39
N LYS A 410 -3.79 -44.84 -6.91
CA LYS A 410 -3.37 -45.24 -8.27
C LYS A 410 -3.29 -44.20 -9.39
N SER A 411 -2.08 -44.22 -9.99
CA SER A 411 -1.67 -43.72 -11.32
C SER A 411 -1.33 -42.21 -11.32
N VAL A 412 -0.25 -41.71 -11.93
CA VAL A 412 0.30 -42.01 -13.25
C VAL A 412 1.79 -41.61 -13.28
N SER A 413 2.61 -42.51 -13.82
CA SER A 413 3.91 -42.26 -14.44
C SER A 413 3.79 -41.34 -15.65
N LEU A 414 4.54 -40.23 -15.73
CA LEU A 414 4.98 -39.56 -16.96
C LEU A 414 5.81 -38.30 -16.61
N LEU A 415 7.05 -38.49 -16.15
CA LEU A 415 8.06 -37.42 -16.06
C LEU A 415 9.45 -37.99 -16.34
N ALA A 416 9.67 -38.33 -17.60
CA ALA A 416 11.00 -38.57 -18.15
C ALA A 416 10.91 -38.30 -19.65
N ASP A 417 10.94 -37.03 -20.07
CA ASP A 417 11.31 -36.64 -21.45
C ASP A 417 11.40 -35.12 -21.71
N ALA A 418 11.77 -34.32 -20.70
CA ALA A 418 12.03 -32.88 -20.90
C ALA A 418 13.38 -32.41 -20.33
N GLN A 419 14.38 -33.30 -20.28
CA GLN A 419 15.79 -32.97 -19.99
C GLN A 419 16.77 -33.49 -21.04
N ALA A 420 16.30 -33.72 -22.27
CA ALA A 420 17.17 -33.99 -23.41
C ALA A 420 16.66 -33.27 -24.65
N ARG A 421 16.88 -31.95 -24.71
CA ARG A 421 17.08 -31.17 -25.95
C ARG A 421 17.56 -29.76 -25.63
#